data_AF-A0A4Y3M8D5-F1
#
_entry.id   AF-A0A4Y3M8D5-F1
#
_cell.length_a   1.000
_cell.length_b   1.000
_cell.length_c   1.000
_cell.angle_alpha   90.00
_cell.angle_beta   90.00
_cell.angle_gamma   90.00
#
_symmetry.space_group_name_H-M   'P 1'
#
loop_
_entity.id
_entity.type
_entity.pdbx_description
1 polymer ?
#
loop_
_entity_poly.entity_id
_entity_poly.type
_entity_poly.pdbx_seq_one_letter_code
_entity_poly.pdbx_strand_id
1 'polypeptide(L)'
;MPAYAVFIREKLTDPAEFQKYSEVVGETFKGFPAKILAAYGKQEKLEGTEPNGVVIIEFPDAASARAWYESPAYQKAAAHRWKAGPYNVVIVDGL
;
A
#
# COMPACT_ATOMS: atom_id res chain seq x y z
N MET A 1 18.70 -5.95 4.29
CA MET A 1 17.98 -6.76 3.30
C MET A 1 16.72 -5.99 2.99
N PRO A 2 16.42 -5.66 1.72
CA PRO A 2 15.26 -4.85 1.39
C PRO A 2 13.99 -5.52 1.90
N ALA A 3 12.95 -4.74 2.16
CA ALA A 3 11.63 -5.26 2.49
C ALA A 3 10.57 -4.63 1.60
N TYR A 4 9.49 -5.36 1.38
CA TYR A 4 8.42 -4.98 0.45
C TYR A 4 7.10 -4.91 1.20
N ALA A 5 6.48 -3.73 1.18
CA ALA A 5 5.08 -3.59 1.56
C ALA A 5 4.21 -3.85 0.33
N VAL A 6 3.44 -4.93 0.35
CA VAL A 6 2.56 -5.36 -0.74
C VAL A 6 1.11 -5.14 -0.32
N PHE A 7 0.39 -4.34 -1.09
CA PHE A 7 -1.02 -4.05 -0.89
C PHE A 7 -1.83 -4.66 -2.02
N ILE A 8 -2.83 -5.45 -1.67
CA ILE A 8 -3.73 -6.11 -2.61
C ILE A 8 -5.14 -5.63 -2.25
N ARG A 9 -5.70 -4.73 -3.06
CA ARG A 9 -7.11 -4.33 -2.94
C ARG A 9 -7.96 -5.44 -3.52
N GLU A 10 -8.84 -6.03 -2.71
CA GLU A 10 -9.77 -7.06 -3.19
C GLU A 10 -10.93 -6.42 -3.96
N LYS A 11 -11.51 -5.36 -3.40
CA LYS A 11 -12.65 -4.64 -3.99
C LYS A 11 -12.59 -3.15 -3.65
N LEU A 12 -13.00 -2.31 -4.59
CA LEU A 12 -13.25 -0.89 -4.34
C LEU A 12 -14.75 -0.69 -4.08
N THR A 13 -15.11 -0.45 -2.82
CA THR A 13 -16.51 -0.27 -2.39
C THR A 13 -16.90 1.20 -2.26
N ASP A 14 -15.94 2.06 -1.92
CA ASP A 14 -16.15 3.51 -1.83
C ASP A 14 -15.03 4.25 -2.58
N PRO A 15 -15.27 4.63 -3.85
CA PRO A 15 -14.30 5.39 -4.65
C PRO A 15 -13.98 6.78 -4.08
N ALA A 16 -14.90 7.41 -3.36
CA ALA A 16 -14.69 8.75 -2.81
C ALA A 16 -13.73 8.71 -1.61
N GLU A 17 -13.87 7.72 -0.72
CA GLU A 17 -12.89 7.48 0.34
C GLU A 17 -11.53 7.06 -0.23
N PHE A 18 -11.50 6.28 -1.31
CA PHE A 18 -10.24 5.95 -1.99
C PHE A 18 -9.54 7.18 -2.57
N GLN A 19 -10.30 8.12 -3.13
CA GLN A 19 -9.76 9.37 -3.65
C GLN A 19 -9.12 10.19 -2.52
N LYS A 20 -9.81 10.37 -1.39
CA LYS A 20 -9.26 11.04 -0.21
C LYS A 20 -7.95 10.39 0.26
N TYR A 21 -7.90 9.06 0.31
CA TYR A 21 -6.66 8.33 0.61
C TYR A 21 -5.54 8.64 -0.39
N SER A 22 -5.85 8.61 -1.69
CA SER A 22 -4.88 8.81 -2.77
C SER A 22 -4.27 10.21 -2.78
N GLU A 23 -5.04 11.22 -2.38
CA GLU A 23 -4.60 12.61 -2.27
C GLU A 23 -3.58 12.83 -1.15
N VAL A 24 -3.67 12.07 -0.05
CA VAL A 24 -2.83 12.30 1.15
C VAL A 24 -1.71 11.28 1.33
N VAL A 25 -1.81 10.08 0.74
CA VAL A 25 -0.83 9.00 0.97
C VAL A 25 0.57 9.37 0.47
N GLY A 26 0.70 10.13 -0.62
CA GLY A 26 1.98 10.52 -1.18
C GLY A 26 2.87 11.28 -0.17
N GLU A 27 2.25 12.15 0.63
CA GLU A 27 2.94 12.94 1.64
C GLU A 27 3.49 12.09 2.80
N THR A 28 2.90 10.92 3.04
CA THR A 28 3.32 10.02 4.13
C THR A 28 4.69 9.39 3.90
N PHE A 29 5.17 9.38 2.66
CA PHE A 29 6.50 8.87 2.31
C PHE A 29 7.62 9.86 2.61
N LYS A 30 7.30 11.15 2.84
CA LYS A 30 8.34 12.15 3.15
C LYS A 30 9.08 11.77 4.42
N GLY A 31 10.41 11.65 4.31
CA GLY A 31 11.28 11.24 5.41
C GLY A 31 11.41 9.73 5.59
N PHE A 32 10.75 8.91 4.77
CA PHE A 32 10.93 7.46 4.73
C PHE A 32 11.68 7.05 3.46
N PRO A 33 12.62 6.09 3.55
CA PRO A 33 13.36 5.56 2.39
C PRO A 33 12.48 4.59 1.58
N ALA A 34 11.36 5.09 1.04
CA ALA A 34 10.38 4.31 0.31
C ALA A 34 10.52 4.50 -1.21
N LYS A 35 10.42 3.41 -1.96
CA LYS A 35 10.41 3.42 -3.43
C LYS A 35 9.19 2.68 -3.94
N ILE A 36 8.28 3.39 -4.60
CA ILE A 36 7.09 2.79 -5.22
C ILE A 36 7.53 2.04 -6.47
N LEU A 37 7.33 0.71 -6.50
CA LEU A 37 7.73 -0.15 -7.63
C LEU A 37 6.57 -0.40 -8.59
N ALA A 38 5.35 -0.53 -8.06
CA ALA A 38 4.12 -0.69 -8.83
C ALA A 38 2.95 -0.08 -8.07
N ALA A 39 2.00 0.54 -8.78
CA ALA A 39 0.78 1.05 -8.18
C ALA A 39 -0.37 1.11 -9.20
N TYR A 40 -1.38 0.24 -9.04
CA TYR A 40 -2.64 0.24 -9.81
C TYR A 40 -2.46 0.29 -11.35
N GLY A 41 -1.35 -0.22 -11.87
CA GLY A 41 -1.09 -0.32 -13.31
C GLY A 41 -1.87 -1.45 -13.98
N LYS A 42 -1.67 -1.62 -15.29
CA LYS A 42 -2.17 -2.80 -16.01
C LYS A 42 -1.62 -4.06 -15.32
N GLN A 43 -2.52 -4.95 -14.93
CA GLN A 43 -2.20 -6.20 -14.25
C GLN A 43 -2.90 -7.36 -14.96
N GLU A 44 -2.32 -8.55 -14.81
CA GLU A 44 -2.83 -9.80 -15.34
C GLU A 44 -2.88 -10.79 -14.19
N LYS A 45 -4.06 -11.37 -13.93
CA LYS A 45 -4.18 -12.48 -13.00
C LYS A 45 -3.84 -13.77 -13.72
N LEU A 46 -2.87 -14.46 -13.16
CA LEU A 46 -2.46 -15.78 -13.62
C LEU A 46 -3.28 -16.87 -12.90
N GLU A 47 -3.46 -16.76 -11.58
CA GLU A 47 -4.14 -17.76 -10.76
C GLU A 47 -4.91 -17.12 -9.59
N GLY A 48 -5.87 -17.87 -9.00
CA GLY A 48 -6.59 -17.46 -7.80
C GLY A 48 -7.67 -16.39 -8.02
N THR A 49 -7.85 -15.53 -7.01
CA THR A 49 -8.83 -14.43 -7.06
C THR A 49 -8.22 -13.19 -7.69
N GLU A 50 -8.93 -12.58 -8.63
CA GLU A 50 -8.50 -11.32 -9.28
C GLU A 50 -8.46 -10.19 -8.24
N PRO A 51 -7.29 -9.56 -8.01
CA PRO A 51 -7.27 -8.37 -7.18
C PRO A 51 -7.82 -7.18 -7.97
N ASN A 52 -8.58 -6.31 -7.32
CA ASN A 52 -9.01 -5.04 -7.93
C ASN A 52 -7.85 -4.04 -8.12
N GLY A 53 -6.72 -4.23 -7.42
CA GLY A 53 -5.53 -3.42 -7.61
C GLY A 53 -4.36 -3.84 -6.72
N VAL A 54 -3.13 -3.66 -7.21
CA VAL A 54 -1.90 -4.01 -6.49
C VAL A 54 -0.98 -2.79 -6.35
N VAL A 55 -0.33 -2.66 -5.19
CA VAL A 55 0.77 -1.72 -4.94
C VAL A 55 1.94 -2.47 -4.30
N ILE A 56 3.16 -2.19 -4.76
CA ILE A 56 4.40 -2.72 -4.20
C ILE A 56 5.32 -1.56 -3.88
N ILE A 57 5.80 -1.50 -2.63
CA ILE A 57 6.69 -0.45 -2.14
C ILE A 57 7.92 -1.11 -1.52
N GLU A 58 9.10 -0.72 -1.97
CA GLU A 58 10.39 -1.16 -1.45
C GLU A 58 10.89 -0.22 -0.35
N PHE A 59 11.46 -0.81 0.70
CA PHE A 59 12.14 -0.17 1.81
C PHE A 59 13.51 -0.84 2.01
N PRO A 60 14.50 -0.18 2.66
CA PRO A 60 15.82 -0.76 2.90
C PRO A 60 15.79 -1.95 3.86
N ASP A 61 14.78 -2.02 4.74
CA ASP A 61 14.51 -3.11 5.68
C ASP A 61 13.06 -3.10 6.19
N ALA A 62 12.64 -4.19 6.83
CA ALA A 62 11.28 -4.33 7.36
C ALA A 62 10.98 -3.36 8.51
N ALA A 63 11.99 -2.92 9.25
CA ALA A 63 11.82 -1.93 10.31
C ALA A 63 11.40 -0.58 9.74
N SER A 64 11.99 -0.16 8.63
CA SER A 64 11.66 1.07 7.89
C SER A 64 10.26 1.00 7.29
N ALA A 65 9.89 -0.14 6.70
CA ALA A 65 8.54 -0.38 6.20
C ALA A 65 7.49 -0.30 7.32
N ARG A 66 7.76 -0.93 8.46
CA ARG A 66 6.87 -0.91 9.63
C ARG A 66 6.78 0.49 10.22
N ALA A 67 7.89 1.21 10.36
CA ALA A 67 7.90 2.58 10.87
C ALA A 67 7.06 3.51 10.00
N TRP A 68 7.12 3.39 8.68
CA TRP A 68 6.22 4.12 7.78
C TRP A 68 4.76 3.72 7.99
N TYR A 69 4.47 2.42 7.99
CA TYR A 69 3.10 1.91 8.15
C TYR A 69 2.47 2.34 9.48
N GLU A 70 3.21 2.28 10.58
CA GLU A 70 2.74 2.65 11.92
C GLU A 70 2.78 4.17 12.17
N SER A 71 3.34 4.95 11.23
CA SER A 71 3.43 6.41 11.39
C SER A 71 2.04 7.03 11.57
N PRO A 72 1.89 8.07 12.43
CA PRO A 72 0.62 8.75 12.59
C PRO A 72 0.08 9.35 11.29
N ALA A 73 0.96 9.77 10.38
CA ALA A 73 0.58 10.30 9.07
C ALA A 73 -0.04 9.21 8.20
N TYR A 74 0.63 8.04 8.07
CA TYR A 74 0.08 6.94 7.28
C TYR A 74 -1.17 6.34 7.90
N GLN A 75 -1.24 6.16 9.21
CA GLN A 75 -2.44 5.62 9.88
C GLN A 75 -3.67 6.51 9.67
N LYS A 76 -3.51 7.85 9.67
CA LYS A 76 -4.60 8.77 9.30
C LYS A 76 -5.05 8.59 7.86
N ALA A 77 -4.11 8.44 6.91
CA ALA A 77 -4.45 8.14 5.52
C ALA A 77 -5.15 6.77 5.39
N ALA A 78 -4.62 5.74 6.05
CA ALA A 78 -5.13 4.37 6.01
C ALA A 78 -6.58 4.28 6.51
N ALA A 79 -7.03 5.17 7.40
CA ALA A 79 -8.41 5.24 7.84
C ALA A 79 -9.41 5.46 6.68
N HIS A 80 -9.02 6.22 5.65
CA HIS A 80 -9.81 6.35 4.41
C HIS A 80 -9.73 5.07 3.57
N ARG A 81 -8.55 4.45 3.45
CA ARG A 81 -8.37 3.18 2.72
C ARG A 81 -9.22 2.05 3.30
N TRP A 82 -9.35 1.95 4.62
CA TRP A 82 -10.19 0.93 5.26
C TRP A 82 -11.67 1.08 4.92
N LYS A 83 -12.14 2.31 4.69
CA LYS A 83 -13.51 2.59 4.24
C LYS A 83 -13.68 2.38 2.74
N ALA A 84 -12.62 2.62 1.96
CA ALA A 84 -12.60 2.44 0.52
C ALA A 84 -12.81 0.98 0.08
N GLY A 85 -12.41 0.01 0.91
CA GLY A 85 -12.69 -1.40 0.68
C GLY A 85 -11.68 -2.34 1.35
N PRO A 86 -11.87 -3.66 1.20
CA PRO A 86 -10.98 -4.67 1.76
C PRO A 86 -9.62 -4.71 1.05
N TYR A 87 -8.56 -4.82 1.85
CA TYR A 87 -7.18 -4.97 1.40
C TYR A 87 -6.49 -6.08 2.18
N ASN A 88 -5.70 -6.89 1.50
CA ASN A 88 -4.63 -7.68 2.11
C ASN A 88 -3.34 -6.88 2.04
N VAL A 89 -2.65 -6.76 3.18
CA VAL A 89 -1.40 -5.99 3.28
C VAL A 89 -0.37 -6.83 4.01
N VAL A 90 0.81 -6.98 3.41
CA VAL A 90 1.93 -7.71 4.02
C VAL A 90 3.21 -6.89 3.89
N ILE A 91 4.09 -7.02 4.88
CA ILE A 91 5.49 -6.63 4.78
C ILE A 91 6.29 -7.93 4.72
N VAL A 92 7.13 -8.09 3.70
CA VAL A 92 7.93 -9.29 3.48
C VAL A 92 9.39 -8.90 3.24
N ASP A 93 10.32 -9.61 3.86
CA ASP A 93 11.75 -9.45 3.59
C ASP A 93 12.09 -9.95 2.18
N GLY A 94 12.97 -9.22 1.51
CA GLY A 94 13.64 -9.68 0.29
C GLY A 94 14.65 -10.80 0.58
N LEU A 95 15.36 -11.23 -0.45
CA LEU A 95 16.47 -12.17 -0.32
C LEU A 95 17.82 -11.46 -0.51
#